data_AF-A1AXU6-F1
#
_entry.id   AF-A1AXU6-F1
#
_cell.length_a   1.000
_cell.length_b   1.000
_cell.length_c   1.000
_cell.angle_alpha   90.00
_cell.angle_beta   90.00
_cell.angle_gamma   90.00
#
_symmetry.space_group_name_H-M   'P 1'
#
loop_
_entity.id
_entity.type
_entity.pdbx_description
1 polymer ?
#
loop_
_entity_poly.entity_id
_entity_poly.type
_entity_poly.pdbx_seq_one_letter_code
_entity_poly.pdbx_strand_id
1 'polypeptide(L)'
;MNINLTMFGQLIMFTMFTWFCMKFVWPPIVMTMEERKKRIESGLLAAERGRSEQEEMQAKAQEMINQSKDQAAEIIANATRQASNMVEDAKDVALKEAGKVKAQAQAQLEQDTIQTRNELKNQMSDLIMQGVSVVLAKEVDVKVHQKMLGKLSQSLS
;
A
#
# COMPACT_ATOMS: atom_id res chain seq x y z
N MET A 1 2.32 107.49 41.10
CA MET A 1 1.83 106.84 39.86
C MET A 1 2.90 105.91 39.30
N ASN A 2 3.21 104.81 40.00
CA ASN A 2 4.21 103.80 39.57
C ASN A 2 3.87 102.39 40.11
N ILE A 3 3.07 102.31 41.20
CA ILE A 3 2.58 101.03 41.75
C ILE A 3 1.72 100.27 40.72
N ASN A 4 0.79 100.93 40.03
CA ASN A 4 -0.03 100.26 39.02
C ASN A 4 0.81 99.73 37.86
N LEU A 5 1.83 100.47 37.41
CA LEU A 5 2.73 100.02 36.34
C LEU A 5 3.57 98.81 36.77
N THR A 6 4.07 98.80 38.01
CA THR A 6 4.80 97.64 38.55
C THR A 6 3.91 96.40 38.71
N MET A 7 2.65 96.56 39.15
CA MET A 7 1.68 95.46 39.23
C MET A 7 1.28 94.91 37.86
N PHE A 8 1.02 95.79 36.87
CA PHE A 8 0.77 95.36 35.48
C PHE A 8 2.01 94.67 34.88
N GLY A 9 3.20 95.20 35.12
CA GLY A 9 4.46 94.57 34.71
C GLY A 9 4.66 93.19 35.34
N GLN A 10 4.39 93.03 36.64
CA GLN A 10 4.43 91.74 37.33
C GLN A 10 3.42 90.75 36.73
N LEU A 11 2.19 91.19 36.45
CA LEU A 11 1.17 90.34 35.82
C LEU A 11 1.56 89.90 34.40
N ILE A 12 2.11 90.79 33.59
CA ILE A 12 2.61 90.47 32.24
C ILE A 12 3.75 89.47 32.33
N MET A 13 4.74 89.69 33.21
CA MET A 13 5.86 88.77 33.41
C MET A 13 5.38 87.40 33.90
N PHE A 14 4.43 87.36 34.83
CA PHE A 14 3.83 86.11 35.32
C PHE A 14 3.07 85.38 34.21
N THR A 15 2.30 86.10 33.38
CA THR A 15 1.56 85.53 32.26
C THR A 15 2.51 84.99 31.19
N MET A 16 3.55 85.75 30.85
CA MET A 16 4.57 85.35 29.88
C MET A 16 5.37 84.14 30.36
N PHE A 17 5.74 84.10 31.65
CA PHE A 17 6.39 82.94 32.27
C PHE A 17 5.49 81.71 32.27
N THR A 18 4.23 81.85 32.68
CA THR A 18 3.25 80.75 32.67
C THR A 18 3.05 80.21 31.25
N TRP A 19 2.90 81.11 30.27
CA TRP A 19 2.76 80.74 28.86
C TRP A 19 4.03 80.03 28.34
N PHE A 20 5.22 80.52 28.70
CA PHE A 20 6.49 79.90 28.34
C PHE A 20 6.63 78.49 28.95
N CYS A 21 6.33 78.33 30.24
CA CYS A 21 6.34 77.02 30.90
C CYS A 21 5.33 76.06 30.26
N MET A 22 4.13 76.53 29.94
CA MET A 22 3.11 75.73 29.25
C MET A 22 3.53 75.33 27.83
N LYS A 23 4.21 76.22 27.09
CA LYS A 23 4.58 76.00 25.68
C LYS A 23 5.91 75.26 25.48
N PHE A 24 6.87 75.43 26.38
CA PHE A 24 8.24 74.91 26.22
C PHE A 24 8.64 73.87 27.26
N VAL A 25 8.15 73.94 28.50
CA VAL A 25 8.56 73.02 29.58
C VAL A 25 7.62 71.83 29.68
N TRP A 26 6.31 72.06 29.64
CA TRP A 26 5.31 71.00 29.71
C TRP A 26 5.38 70.00 28.53
N PRO A 27 5.54 70.40 27.26
CA PRO A 27 5.49 69.44 26.15
C PRO A 27 6.64 68.42 26.16
N PRO A 28 7.92 68.79 26.39
CA PRO A 28 9.00 67.81 26.52
C PRO A 28 8.81 66.86 27.72
N ILE A 29 8.28 67.35 28.85
CA ILE A 29 8.02 66.49 30.02
C ILE A 29 6.96 65.44 29.68
N VAL A 30 5.83 65.85 29.10
CA VAL A 30 4.75 64.93 28.71
C VAL A 30 5.24 63.95 27.63
N MET A 31 6.01 64.43 26.64
CA MET A 31 6.54 63.59 25.57
C MET A 31 7.46 62.49 26.10
N THR A 32 8.38 62.81 27.03
CA THR A 32 9.27 61.80 27.62
C THR A 32 8.54 60.81 28.51
N MET A 33 7.50 61.23 29.23
CA MET A 33 6.65 60.33 30.01
C MET A 33 5.85 59.39 29.10
N GLU A 34 5.25 59.93 28.03
CA GLU A 34 4.48 59.15 27.07
C GLU A 34 5.38 58.18 26.31
N GLU A 35 6.61 58.56 25.95
CA GLU A 35 7.57 57.65 25.33
C GLU A 35 7.92 56.47 26.25
N ARG A 36 8.15 56.73 27.55
CA ARG A 36 8.42 55.66 28.53
C ARG A 36 7.21 54.76 28.74
N LYS A 37 6.01 55.35 28.87
CA LYS A 37 4.75 54.61 28.98
C LYS A 37 4.53 53.72 27.76
N LYS A 38 4.69 54.28 26.56
CA LYS A 38 4.55 53.56 25.29
C LYS A 38 5.59 52.44 25.14
N ARG A 39 6.85 52.65 25.55
CA ARG A 39 7.88 51.59 25.54
C ARG A 39 7.52 50.43 26.48
N ILE A 40 7.04 50.73 27.69
CA ILE A 40 6.62 49.71 28.67
C ILE A 40 5.39 48.95 28.14
N GLU A 41 4.39 49.67 27.64
CA GLU A 41 3.17 49.08 27.08
C GLU A 41 3.49 48.21 25.86
N SER A 42 4.28 48.72 24.90
CA SER A 42 4.69 47.94 23.72
C SER A 42 5.54 46.73 24.09
N GLY A 43 6.42 46.86 25.09
CA GLY A 43 7.26 45.76 25.55
C GLY A 43 6.45 44.67 26.25
N LEU A 44 5.48 45.05 27.07
CA LEU A 44 4.59 44.12 27.76
C LEU A 44 3.65 43.42 26.77
N LEU A 45 3.06 44.16 25.83
CA LEU A 45 2.23 43.59 24.76
C LEU A 45 3.05 42.68 23.84
N ALA A 46 4.29 43.03 23.49
CA ALA A 46 5.16 42.18 22.69
C ALA A 46 5.58 40.92 23.44
N ALA A 47 5.85 41.00 24.75
CA ALA A 47 6.16 39.85 25.57
C ALA A 47 4.96 38.91 25.73
N GLU A 48 3.76 39.45 25.95
CA GLU A 48 2.53 38.68 26.07
C GLU A 48 2.13 38.03 24.74
N ARG A 49 2.20 38.78 23.62
CA ARG A 49 1.99 38.21 22.27
C ARG A 49 3.03 37.16 21.96
N GLY A 50 4.31 37.41 22.22
CA GLY A 50 5.37 36.43 22.00
C GLY A 50 5.17 35.15 22.78
N ARG A 51 4.71 35.24 24.05
CA ARG A 51 4.38 34.05 24.85
C ARG A 51 3.15 33.32 24.31
N SER A 52 2.08 34.05 24.00
CA SER A 52 0.85 33.47 23.45
C SER A 52 1.08 32.82 22.09
N GLU A 53 1.80 33.48 21.19
CA GLU A 53 2.17 32.95 19.88
C GLU A 53 3.08 31.73 20.04
N GLN A 54 4.03 31.75 20.98
CA GLN A 54 4.88 30.59 21.25
C GLN A 54 4.07 29.39 21.77
N GLU A 55 3.14 29.61 22.70
CA GLU A 55 2.24 28.57 23.23
C GLU A 55 1.34 28.01 22.11
N GLU A 56 0.75 28.89 21.29
CA GLU A 56 -0.10 28.49 20.16
C GLU A 56 0.70 27.73 19.09
N MET A 57 1.89 28.20 18.75
CA MET A 57 2.79 27.54 17.80
C MET A 57 3.25 26.18 18.32
N GLN A 58 3.55 26.07 19.62
CA GLN A 58 3.92 24.80 20.23
C GLN A 58 2.74 23.82 20.23
N ALA A 59 1.53 24.29 20.54
CA ALA A 59 0.32 23.48 20.47
C ALA A 59 0.04 22.99 19.05
N LYS A 60 0.10 23.88 18.05
CA LYS A 60 -0.06 23.53 16.62
C LYS A 60 1.03 22.57 16.13
N ALA A 61 2.28 22.77 16.53
CA ALA A 61 3.38 21.87 16.18
C ALA A 61 3.15 20.47 16.77
N GLN A 62 2.73 20.40 18.04
CA GLN A 62 2.43 19.12 18.70
C GLN A 62 1.22 18.42 18.05
N GLU A 63 0.18 19.17 17.71
CA GLU A 63 -0.98 18.66 16.99
C GLU A 63 -0.58 18.10 15.62
N MET A 64 0.21 18.85 14.84
CA MET A 64 0.71 18.41 13.54
C MET A 64 1.57 17.15 13.63
N ILE A 65 2.41 17.05 14.67
CA ILE A 65 3.21 15.84 14.92
C ILE A 65 2.30 14.66 15.24
N ASN A 66 1.28 14.85 16.06
CA ASN A 66 0.34 13.79 16.43
C ASN A 66 -0.48 13.34 15.22
N GLN A 67 -1.05 14.28 14.45
CA GLN A 67 -1.77 13.99 13.20
C GLN A 67 -0.88 13.25 12.20
N SER A 68 0.38 13.67 12.06
CA SER A 68 1.34 12.99 11.17
C SER A 68 1.63 11.55 11.62
N LYS A 69 1.74 11.32 12.94
CA LYS A 69 1.92 9.98 13.51
C LYS A 69 0.70 9.10 13.30
N ASP A 70 -0.50 9.65 13.51
CA ASP A 70 -1.75 8.93 13.32
C ASP A 70 -1.95 8.55 11.86
N GLN A 71 -1.69 9.47 10.93
CA GLN A 71 -1.71 9.20 9.49
C GLN A 71 -0.67 8.15 9.09
N ALA A 72 0.56 8.24 9.61
CA ALA A 72 1.59 7.23 9.34
C ALA A 72 1.18 5.85 9.88
N ALA A 73 0.63 5.79 11.09
CA ALA A 73 0.12 4.55 11.68
C ALA A 73 -1.04 3.97 10.88
N GLU A 74 -1.97 4.81 10.39
CA GLU A 74 -3.07 4.39 9.52
C GLU A 74 -2.58 3.84 8.18
N ILE A 75 -1.61 4.52 7.54
CA ILE A 75 -0.99 4.06 6.28
C ILE A 75 -0.33 2.70 6.49
N ILE A 76 0.45 2.53 7.55
CA ILE A 76 1.13 1.27 7.87
C ILE A 76 0.10 0.16 8.16
N ALA A 77 -0.95 0.46 8.94
CA ALA A 77 -2.00 -0.50 9.25
C ALA A 77 -2.77 -0.93 7.99
N ASN A 78 -3.09 0.01 7.10
CA ASN A 78 -3.76 -0.27 5.84
C ASN A 78 -2.87 -1.08 4.89
N ALA A 79 -1.58 -0.71 4.76
CA ALA A 79 -0.62 -1.46 3.96
C ALA A 79 -0.43 -2.90 4.47
N THR A 80 -0.34 -3.08 5.80
CA THR A 80 -0.22 -4.41 6.42
C THR A 80 -1.46 -5.26 6.19
N ARG A 81 -2.66 -4.67 6.31
CA ARG A 81 -3.93 -5.34 6.03
C ARG A 81 -4.03 -5.74 4.56
N GLN A 82 -3.72 -4.84 3.63
CA GLN A 82 -3.72 -5.12 2.20
C GLN A 82 -2.72 -6.22 1.84
N ALA A 83 -1.51 -6.20 2.42
CA ALA A 83 -0.53 -7.26 2.21
C ALA A 83 -1.03 -8.61 2.74
N SER A 84 -1.65 -8.64 3.93
CA SER A 84 -2.24 -9.86 4.50
C SER A 84 -3.33 -10.43 3.60
N ASN A 85 -4.27 -9.59 3.15
CA ASN A 85 -5.35 -9.98 2.26
C ASN A 85 -4.80 -10.48 0.92
N MET A 86 -3.81 -9.80 0.34
CA MET A 86 -3.17 -10.22 -0.90
C MET A 86 -2.49 -11.59 -0.78
N VAL A 87 -1.86 -11.88 0.36
CA VAL A 87 -1.26 -13.19 0.64
C VAL A 87 -2.33 -14.26 0.81
N GLU A 88 -3.45 -13.95 1.46
CA GLU A 88 -4.58 -14.88 1.62
C GLU A 88 -5.27 -15.18 0.28
N ASP A 89 -5.57 -14.16 -0.51
CA ASP A 89 -6.14 -14.29 -1.86
C ASP A 89 -5.19 -15.08 -2.77
N ALA A 90 -3.89 -14.79 -2.73
CA ALA A 90 -2.90 -15.54 -3.50
C ALA A 90 -2.84 -17.01 -3.10
N LYS A 91 -2.98 -17.32 -1.79
CA LYS A 91 -3.05 -18.71 -1.31
C LYS A 91 -4.32 -19.41 -1.77
N ASP A 92 -5.48 -18.74 -1.71
CA ASP A 92 -6.75 -19.30 -2.17
C ASP A 92 -6.71 -19.60 -3.69
N VAL A 93 -6.22 -18.65 -4.48
CA VAL A 93 -6.02 -18.84 -5.93
C VAL A 93 -5.04 -19.99 -6.19
N ALA A 94 -3.92 -20.07 -5.47
CA ALA A 94 -2.96 -21.15 -5.61
C ALA A 94 -3.57 -22.52 -5.27
N LEU A 95 -4.40 -22.61 -4.22
CA LEU A 95 -5.09 -23.85 -3.84
C LEU A 95 -6.14 -24.26 -4.89
N LYS A 96 -6.88 -23.30 -5.44
CA LYS A 96 -7.86 -23.54 -6.51
C LYS A 96 -7.18 -24.03 -7.78
N GLU A 97 -6.10 -23.38 -8.22
CA GLU A 97 -5.34 -23.81 -9.40
C GLU A 97 -4.64 -25.15 -9.17
N ALA A 98 -4.08 -25.40 -7.98
CA ALA A 98 -3.53 -26.71 -7.64
C ALA A 98 -4.60 -27.82 -7.67
N GLY A 99 -5.81 -27.54 -7.17
CA GLY A 99 -6.95 -28.44 -7.23
C GLY A 99 -7.37 -28.74 -8.68
N LYS A 100 -7.41 -27.71 -9.53
CA LYS A 100 -7.72 -27.84 -10.96
C LYS A 100 -6.68 -28.66 -11.71
N VAL A 101 -5.39 -28.38 -11.49
CA VAL A 101 -4.28 -29.14 -12.07
C VAL A 101 -4.34 -30.60 -11.64
N LYS A 102 -4.63 -30.86 -10.35
CA LYS A 102 -4.80 -32.24 -9.85
C LYS A 102 -5.98 -32.96 -10.50
N ALA A 103 -7.13 -32.31 -10.62
CA ALA A 103 -8.31 -32.88 -11.27
C ALA A 103 -8.06 -33.17 -12.76
N GLN A 104 -7.39 -32.26 -13.47
CA GLN A 104 -6.98 -32.46 -14.86
C GLN A 104 -6.00 -33.62 -14.99
N ALA A 105 -4.99 -33.71 -14.11
CA ALA A 105 -4.04 -34.82 -14.11
C ALA A 105 -4.73 -36.17 -13.82
N GLN A 106 -5.70 -36.21 -12.92
CA GLN A 106 -6.49 -37.42 -12.63
C GLN A 106 -7.33 -37.85 -13.83
N ALA A 107 -8.01 -36.91 -14.49
CA ALA A 107 -8.78 -37.18 -15.71
C ALA A 107 -7.87 -37.69 -16.86
N GLN A 108 -6.69 -37.08 -17.02
CA GLN A 108 -5.72 -37.52 -18.02
C GLN A 108 -5.20 -38.92 -17.71
N LEU A 109 -4.84 -39.22 -16.45
CA LEU A 109 -4.41 -40.56 -16.05
C LEU A 109 -5.48 -41.63 -16.29
N GLU A 110 -6.75 -41.31 -16.06
CA GLU A 110 -7.85 -42.23 -16.33
C GLU A 110 -8.00 -42.48 -17.83
N GLN A 111 -7.94 -41.43 -18.65
CA GLN A 111 -7.97 -41.54 -20.11
C GLN A 111 -6.78 -42.36 -20.64
N ASP A 112 -5.57 -42.07 -20.17
CA ASP A 112 -4.35 -42.77 -20.54
C ASP A 112 -4.45 -44.25 -20.14
N THR A 113 -4.98 -44.54 -18.95
CA THR A 113 -5.19 -45.93 -18.50
C THR A 113 -6.18 -46.68 -19.41
N ILE A 114 -7.26 -46.04 -19.84
CA ILE A 114 -8.23 -46.64 -20.77
C ILE A 114 -7.56 -46.88 -22.13
N GLN A 115 -6.81 -45.90 -22.64
CA GLN A 115 -6.08 -46.03 -23.90
C GLN A 115 -5.05 -47.18 -23.83
N THR A 116 -4.22 -47.23 -22.79
CA THR A 116 -3.23 -48.30 -22.59
C THR A 116 -3.91 -49.67 -22.48
N ARG A 117 -5.07 -49.78 -21.81
CA ARG A 117 -5.83 -51.04 -21.77
C ARG A 117 -6.34 -51.46 -23.16
N ASN A 118 -6.81 -50.51 -23.97
CA ASN A 118 -7.28 -50.79 -25.33
C ASN A 118 -6.13 -51.20 -26.25
N GLU A 119 -4.99 -50.53 -26.15
CA GLU A 119 -3.75 -50.90 -26.85
C GLU A 119 -3.28 -52.30 -26.44
N LEU A 120 -3.29 -52.62 -25.14
CA LEU A 120 -2.94 -53.95 -24.64
C LEU A 120 -3.89 -55.03 -25.16
N LYS A 121 -5.20 -54.76 -25.23
CA LYS A 121 -6.18 -55.68 -25.83
C LYS A 121 -5.87 -55.94 -27.31
N ASN A 122 -5.59 -54.89 -28.07
CA ASN A 122 -5.24 -55.03 -29.49
C ASN A 122 -3.94 -55.83 -29.68
N GLN A 123 -2.91 -55.54 -28.89
CA GLN A 123 -1.66 -56.30 -28.91
C GLN A 123 -1.88 -57.78 -28.54
N MET A 124 -2.74 -58.05 -27.55
CA MET A 124 -3.08 -59.42 -27.16
C MET A 124 -3.86 -60.15 -28.25
N SER A 125 -4.80 -59.49 -28.92
CA SER A 125 -5.52 -60.05 -30.07
C SER A 125 -4.58 -60.36 -31.24
N ASP A 126 -3.63 -59.47 -31.54
CA ASP A 126 -2.63 -59.71 -32.58
C ASP A 126 -1.70 -60.89 -32.21
N LEU A 127 -1.26 -60.96 -30.96
CA LEU A 127 -0.43 -62.08 -30.47
C LEU A 127 -1.18 -63.43 -30.53
N ILE A 128 -2.48 -63.44 -30.21
CA ILE A 128 -3.33 -64.63 -30.36
C ILE A 128 -3.46 -65.02 -31.83
N MET A 129 -3.67 -64.07 -32.75
CA MET A 129 -3.74 -64.34 -34.19
C MET A 129 -2.42 -64.85 -34.75
N GLN A 130 -1.29 -64.31 -34.29
CA GLN A 130 0.04 -64.82 -34.61
C GLN A 130 0.21 -66.27 -34.09
N GLY A 131 -0.19 -66.54 -32.85
CA GLY A 131 -0.16 -67.90 -32.28
C GLY A 131 -1.05 -68.90 -33.05
N VAL A 132 -2.28 -68.49 -33.38
CA VAL A 132 -3.23 -69.31 -34.15
C VAL A 132 -2.70 -69.58 -35.57
N SER A 133 -2.10 -68.59 -36.23
CA SER A 133 -1.54 -68.79 -37.58
C SER A 133 -0.38 -69.77 -37.59
N VAL A 134 0.47 -69.78 -36.55
CA VAL A 134 1.55 -70.78 -36.39
C VAL A 134 1.00 -72.19 -36.13
N VAL A 135 -0.02 -72.33 -35.27
CA VAL A 135 -0.65 -73.63 -35.00
C VAL A 135 -1.40 -74.15 -36.23
N LEU A 136 -2.14 -73.29 -36.92
CA LEU A 136 -2.86 -73.63 -38.15
C LEU A 136 -1.89 -74.03 -39.27
N ALA A 137 -0.76 -73.34 -39.42
CA ALA A 137 0.27 -73.73 -40.38
C ALA A 137 0.79 -75.16 -40.12
N LYS A 138 1.01 -75.53 -38.85
CA LYS A 138 1.39 -76.92 -38.47
C LYS A 138 0.30 -77.94 -38.76
N GLU A 139 -0.95 -77.66 -38.40
CA GLU A 139 -2.09 -78.56 -38.66
C GLU A 139 -2.38 -78.74 -40.16
N VAL A 140 -2.25 -77.65 -40.94
CA VAL A 140 -2.39 -77.70 -42.39
C VAL A 140 -1.24 -78.49 -43.01
N ASP A 141 0.01 -78.34 -42.55
CA ASP A 141 1.13 -79.16 -43.02
C ASP A 141 0.89 -80.65 -42.77
N VAL A 142 0.43 -81.04 -41.58
CA VAL A 142 0.08 -82.44 -41.27
C VAL A 142 -1.05 -82.97 -42.17
N LYS A 143 -2.09 -82.17 -42.43
CA LYS A 143 -3.18 -82.56 -43.34
C LYS A 143 -2.74 -82.61 -44.80
N VAL A 144 -1.88 -81.69 -45.25
CA VAL A 144 -1.29 -81.69 -46.59
C VAL A 144 -0.36 -82.89 -46.75
N HIS A 145 0.41 -83.25 -45.71
CA HIS A 145 1.28 -84.42 -45.68
C HIS A 145 0.47 -85.72 -45.79
N GLN A 146 -0.63 -85.88 -45.03
CA GLN A 146 -1.54 -87.02 -45.19
C GLN A 146 -2.17 -87.09 -46.58
N LYS A 147 -2.56 -85.94 -47.16
CA LYS A 147 -3.14 -85.89 -48.51
C LYS A 147 -2.10 -86.20 -49.60
N MET A 148 -0.84 -85.83 -49.38
CA MET A 148 0.29 -86.18 -50.25
C MET A 148 0.58 -87.69 -50.17
N LEU A 149 0.58 -88.29 -48.98
CA LEU A 149 0.73 -89.74 -48.80
C LEU A 149 -0.42 -90.53 -49.47
N GLY A 150 -1.66 -90.07 -49.31
CA GLY A 150 -2.82 -90.69 -49.96
C GLY A 150 -2.79 -90.59 -51.49
N LYS A 151 -2.33 -89.46 -52.05
CA LYS A 151 -2.10 -89.35 -53.50
C LYS A 151 -0.94 -90.22 -53.98
N LEU A 152 0.14 -90.34 -53.21
CA LEU A 152 1.28 -91.17 -53.58
C LEU A 152 0.88 -92.66 -53.61
N SER A 153 0.08 -93.14 -52.65
CA SER A 153 -0.44 -94.50 -52.66
C SER A 153 -1.39 -94.76 -53.83
N GLN A 154 -2.12 -93.76 -54.29
CA GLN A 154 -3.04 -93.88 -55.42
C GLN A 154 -2.35 -93.80 -56.79
N SER A 155 -1.13 -93.26 -56.87
CA SER A 155 -0.30 -93.29 -58.09
C SER A 155 0.62 -94.51 -58.21
N LEU A 156 0.74 -95.31 -57.15
CA LEU A 156 1.58 -96.52 -57.10
C LEU A 156 0.76 -97.83 -57.20
N SER A 157 -0.55 -97.75 -57.45
CA SER A 157 -1.42 -98.87 -57.85
C SER A 157 -2.04 -98.55 -59.20
#